data_AF-A0A940AGB2-F1
#
_entry.id   AF-A0A940AGB2-F1
#
_cell.length_a   1.000
_cell.length_b   1.000
_cell.length_c   1.000
_cell.angle_alpha   90.00
_cell.angle_beta   90.00
_cell.angle_gamma   90.00
#
_symmetry.space_group_name_H-M   'P 1'
#
loop_
_entity.id
_entity.type
_entity.pdbx_description
1 polymer ?
#
loop_
_entity_poly.entity_id
_entity_poly.type
_entity_poly.pdbx_seq_one_letter_code
_entity_poly.pdbx_strand_id
1 'polypeptide(L)'
;MPSETIIPYSEVFRMGKISVFIVAILVLIAGQLSAMPNPDGVFTCTFPDRKITVIQDLSMTMPGSLFKSINPQEKTRPESSYPAALNVFVIQDRLNGKTCLIDAGYGKPDSRLLKRLARINLAPADIDDIFITHIHPDHVGGLTSPEGEILFPNAKIGIARKEYEEWSRDPARSGLAKHLKPYQKQLRLLDYDREIKPYGLTPLYYPGHTPGHTVYRMEIPNHRRKKEVVYFVGDIVHAAKLQIPHPEFCARFDMEPETAVKSRRELLLHADCWFGAHIAFPGKIRIKRSGNPESSEIRFGFEPGKISFQRLRCPVCFQSDFIRRIVYGEVDSNLKDALERGEVISGGCRKAPETHDCLFCRRELVPLLRKIGEVLRKIPELKLYPEPAWREYSQGKVRMKVQCGWKCGNISVLIMPDSMRFKPNQGLAHLRIPLRKNSPLALYITAPKEQIQTVHHALMKAFPPVQNKNR
;
A
#
# COMPACT_ATOMS: atom_id res chain seq x y z
N MET A 1 49.50 1.40 46.99
CA MET A 1 48.37 0.44 47.06
C MET A 1 47.16 1.06 46.38
N PRO A 2 46.47 0.38 45.46
CA PRO A 2 47.01 -0.17 44.20
C PRO A 2 46.24 0.40 42.98
N SER A 3 46.94 0.97 41.99
CA SER A 3 47.34 0.38 40.69
C SER A 3 46.27 0.46 39.60
N GLU A 4 46.41 1.46 38.72
CA GLU A 4 45.73 1.50 37.42
C GLU A 4 46.10 0.26 36.61
N THR A 5 45.10 -0.56 36.29
CA THR A 5 45.29 -1.74 35.44
C THR A 5 45.14 -1.33 34.00
N ILE A 6 46.26 -1.20 33.28
CA ILE A 6 46.28 -1.06 31.83
C ILE A 6 45.96 -2.43 31.23
N ILE A 7 44.79 -2.56 30.60
CA ILE A 7 44.41 -3.77 29.88
C ILE A 7 45.24 -3.83 28.59
N PRO A 8 46.01 -4.91 28.32
CA PRO A 8 46.84 -5.00 27.14
C PRO A 8 45.98 -5.23 25.87
N TYR A 9 46.38 -4.57 24.78
CA TYR A 9 45.72 -4.54 23.46
C TYR A 9 45.44 -5.93 22.83
N SER A 10 46.02 -7.00 23.36
CA SER A 10 45.87 -8.37 22.86
C SER A 10 44.58 -9.07 23.31
N GLU A 11 43.91 -8.63 24.38
CA GLU A 11 42.62 -9.24 24.80
C GLU A 11 41.41 -8.69 24.05
N VAL A 12 41.47 -7.45 23.56
CA VAL A 12 40.40 -6.83 22.75
C VAL A 12 40.22 -7.56 21.41
N PHE A 13 41.29 -8.16 20.87
CA PHE A 13 41.24 -8.90 19.61
C PHE A 13 40.63 -10.31 19.72
N ARG A 14 40.56 -10.92 20.92
CA ARG A 14 39.90 -12.22 21.12
C ARG A 14 38.38 -12.09 21.24
N MET A 15 37.87 -11.00 21.84
CA MET A 15 36.43 -10.72 21.89
C MET A 15 35.86 -10.30 20.52
N GLY A 16 36.66 -9.67 19.66
CA GLY A 16 36.26 -9.32 18.29
C GLY A 16 36.03 -10.53 17.39
N LYS A 17 36.84 -11.58 17.50
CA LYS A 17 36.72 -12.78 16.63
C LYS A 17 35.53 -13.68 17.01
N ILE A 18 35.20 -13.79 18.29
CA ILE A 18 34.01 -14.53 18.75
C ILE A 18 32.72 -13.79 18.35
N SER A 19 32.74 -12.45 18.41
CA SER A 19 31.60 -11.62 17.99
C SER A 19 31.34 -11.68 16.48
N VAL A 20 32.39 -11.70 15.66
CA VAL A 20 32.25 -11.85 14.20
C VAL A 20 31.75 -13.24 13.81
N PHE A 21 32.14 -14.29 14.53
CA PHE A 21 31.66 -15.66 14.28
C PHE A 21 30.18 -15.84 14.66
N ILE A 22 29.71 -15.23 15.77
CA ILE A 22 28.30 -15.25 16.18
C ILE A 22 27.44 -14.42 15.20
N VAL A 23 27.93 -13.27 14.73
CA VAL A 23 27.25 -12.48 13.70
C VAL A 23 27.19 -13.22 12.37
N ALA A 24 28.25 -13.93 11.97
CA ALA A 24 28.24 -14.73 10.74
C ALA A 24 27.26 -15.90 10.81
N ILE A 25 27.14 -16.58 11.96
CA ILE A 25 26.15 -17.65 12.18
C ILE A 25 24.73 -17.08 12.23
N LEU A 26 24.50 -15.91 12.85
CA LEU A 26 23.20 -15.23 12.82
C LEU A 26 22.83 -14.72 11.42
N VAL A 27 23.81 -14.31 10.61
CA VAL A 27 23.61 -13.92 9.20
C VAL A 27 23.34 -15.15 8.31
N LEU A 28 23.96 -16.30 8.60
CA LEU A 28 23.67 -17.57 7.92
C LEU A 28 22.29 -18.13 8.29
N ILE A 29 21.85 -17.98 9.55
CA ILE A 29 20.48 -18.32 9.98
C ILE A 29 19.47 -17.33 9.39
N ALA A 30 19.81 -16.03 9.28
CA ALA A 30 18.98 -15.03 8.61
C ALA A 30 18.87 -15.25 7.09
N GLY A 31 19.88 -15.88 6.47
CA GLY A 31 19.84 -16.31 5.07
C GLY A 31 18.93 -17.51 4.78
N GLN A 32 18.44 -18.20 5.83
CA GLN A 32 17.46 -19.28 5.72
C GLN A 32 16.05 -18.90 6.22
N LEU A 33 15.85 -17.64 6.64
CA LEU A 33 14.53 -17.09 6.93
C LEU A 33 13.87 -16.68 5.61
N SER A 34 13.22 -17.66 5.00
CA SER A 34 12.10 -17.49 4.06
C SER A 34 11.28 -16.26 4.43
N ALA A 35 11.01 -15.40 3.43
CA ALA A 35 10.23 -14.17 3.53
C ALA A 35 9.18 -14.22 4.66
N MET A 36 9.49 -13.58 5.79
CA MET A 36 8.49 -13.45 6.85
C MET A 36 7.30 -12.66 6.30
N PRO A 37 6.06 -13.15 6.44
CA PRO A 37 4.89 -12.48 5.91
C PRO A 37 4.75 -11.08 6.53
N ASN A 38 4.32 -10.12 5.71
CA ASN A 38 3.95 -8.79 6.18
C ASN A 38 2.92 -8.96 7.33
N PRO A 39 3.21 -8.49 8.56
CA PRO A 39 2.41 -8.81 9.75
C PRO A 39 0.95 -8.35 9.62
N ASP A 40 0.67 -7.40 8.71
CA ASP A 40 -0.65 -6.81 8.58
C ASP A 40 -1.51 -7.43 7.48
N GLY A 41 -0.92 -7.94 6.41
CA GLY A 41 -1.63 -8.50 5.24
C GLY A 41 -2.67 -7.55 4.64
N VAL A 42 -2.46 -6.24 4.79
CA VAL A 42 -3.28 -5.17 4.23
C VAL A 42 -2.35 -4.20 3.50
N PHE A 43 -2.63 -3.89 2.24
CA PHE A 43 -1.86 -2.95 1.44
C PHE A 43 -2.78 -1.99 0.72
N THR A 44 -2.59 -0.68 0.88
CA THR A 44 -3.47 0.34 0.29
C THR A 44 -2.74 1.18 -0.75
N CYS A 45 -3.34 1.31 -1.94
CA CYS A 45 -3.09 2.39 -2.89
C CYS A 45 -4.20 3.45 -2.77
N THR A 46 -3.86 4.68 -2.40
CA THR A 46 -4.83 5.79 -2.34
C THR A 46 -4.72 6.64 -3.60
N PHE A 47 -5.84 7.05 -4.18
CA PHE A 47 -5.97 7.98 -5.29
C PHE A 47 -6.92 9.12 -4.90
N PRO A 48 -6.97 10.25 -5.65
CA PRO A 48 -7.82 11.37 -5.29
C PRO A 48 -9.31 11.01 -5.16
N ASP A 49 -9.81 10.19 -6.08
CA ASP A 49 -11.21 9.81 -6.20
C ASP A 49 -11.52 8.42 -5.62
N ARG A 50 -10.50 7.59 -5.37
CA ARG A 50 -10.70 6.20 -4.93
C ARG A 50 -9.58 5.67 -4.05
N LYS A 51 -9.83 4.57 -3.35
CA LYS A 51 -8.81 3.80 -2.63
C LYS A 51 -8.91 2.33 -3.04
N ILE A 52 -7.79 1.72 -3.38
CA ILE A 52 -7.68 0.28 -3.66
C ILE A 52 -6.92 -0.34 -2.50
N THR A 53 -7.51 -1.31 -1.83
CA THR A 53 -6.88 -2.04 -0.73
C THR A 53 -6.77 -3.51 -1.09
N VAL A 54 -5.58 -4.06 -1.07
CA VAL A 54 -5.35 -5.50 -1.14
C VAL A 54 -5.44 -6.05 0.27
N ILE A 55 -6.33 -7.01 0.44
CA ILE A 55 -6.48 -7.80 1.65
C ILE A 55 -5.93 -9.18 1.32
N GLN A 56 -4.83 -9.57 1.98
CA GLN A 56 -4.44 -10.98 1.96
C GLN A 56 -5.52 -11.75 2.71
N ASP A 57 -6.16 -12.74 2.10
CA ASP A 57 -7.00 -13.68 2.83
C ASP A 57 -6.13 -14.77 3.46
N LEU A 58 -5.20 -15.33 2.68
CA LEU A 58 -4.29 -16.39 3.11
C LEU A 58 -2.85 -16.11 2.70
N SER A 59 -1.93 -16.48 3.58
CA SER A 59 -0.51 -16.59 3.25
C SER A 59 -0.24 -18.01 2.78
N MET A 60 0.32 -18.17 1.59
CA MET A 60 0.54 -19.49 1.01
C MET A 60 1.77 -19.49 0.09
N THR A 61 2.14 -20.68 -0.36
CA THR A 61 3.07 -20.86 -1.48
C THR A 61 2.47 -21.88 -2.43
N MET A 62 2.84 -21.83 -3.70
CA MET A 62 2.37 -22.77 -4.72
C MET A 62 3.45 -23.82 -4.99
N PRO A 63 3.22 -25.11 -4.70
CA PRO A 63 4.15 -26.17 -5.04
C PRO A 63 4.43 -26.22 -6.55
N GLY A 64 5.68 -26.39 -6.94
CA GLY A 64 6.07 -26.51 -8.35
C GLY A 64 5.42 -27.68 -9.09
N SER A 65 5.09 -28.74 -8.35
CA SER A 65 4.41 -29.93 -8.87
C SER A 65 3.01 -29.66 -9.43
N LEU A 66 2.43 -28.49 -9.15
CA LEU A 66 1.16 -28.05 -9.73
C LEU A 66 1.30 -27.57 -11.18
N PHE A 67 2.51 -27.27 -11.64
CA PHE A 67 2.73 -26.62 -12.93
C PHE A 67 3.26 -27.57 -14.00
N LYS A 68 2.63 -27.52 -15.18
CA LYS A 68 3.06 -28.24 -16.37
C LYS A 68 2.99 -27.34 -17.58
N SER A 69 4.01 -27.38 -18.44
CA SER A 69 3.99 -26.68 -19.73
C SER A 69 3.14 -27.43 -20.73
N ILE A 70 2.33 -26.70 -21.50
CA ILE A 70 1.65 -27.25 -22.69
C ILE A 70 2.58 -27.33 -23.90
N ASN A 71 3.74 -26.68 -23.85
CA ASN A 71 4.76 -26.76 -24.88
C ASN A 71 5.71 -27.94 -24.56
N PRO A 72 5.71 -29.03 -25.34
CA PRO A 72 6.56 -30.19 -25.09
C PRO A 72 8.06 -29.89 -25.26
N GLN A 73 8.41 -28.78 -25.93
CA GLN A 73 9.80 -28.36 -26.10
C GLN A 73 10.34 -27.53 -24.93
N GLU A 74 9.49 -27.15 -23.98
CA GLU A 74 9.88 -26.36 -22.82
C GLU A 74 10.75 -27.19 -21.87
N LYS A 75 11.97 -26.71 -21.58
CA LYS A 75 12.97 -27.43 -20.78
C LYS A 75 13.08 -26.90 -19.35
N THR A 76 12.46 -25.77 -19.05
CA THR A 76 12.44 -25.16 -17.72
C THR A 76 11.80 -26.14 -16.74
N ARG A 77 12.48 -26.40 -15.63
CA ARG A 77 11.94 -27.24 -14.57
C ARG A 77 11.33 -26.34 -13.49
N PRO A 78 10.07 -26.54 -13.09
CA PRO A 78 9.51 -25.82 -11.96
C PRO A 78 10.38 -25.98 -10.70
N GLU A 79 10.59 -24.88 -9.98
CA GLU A 79 11.19 -24.88 -8.64
C GLU A 79 10.29 -25.66 -7.68
N SER A 80 10.80 -26.08 -6.51
CA SER A 80 9.99 -26.85 -5.55
C SER A 80 8.75 -26.10 -5.06
N SER A 81 8.84 -24.78 -4.91
CA SER A 81 7.75 -23.91 -4.47
C SER A 81 7.92 -22.49 -4.99
N TYR A 82 6.79 -21.82 -5.22
CA TYR A 82 6.72 -20.43 -5.67
C TYR A 82 6.01 -19.55 -4.64
N PRO A 83 6.50 -18.32 -4.40
CA PRO A 83 5.79 -17.34 -3.58
C PRO A 83 4.41 -17.01 -4.17
N ALA A 84 3.38 -17.11 -3.33
CA ALA A 84 2.00 -16.82 -3.70
C ALA A 84 1.25 -16.20 -2.51
N ALA A 85 -0.04 -15.91 -2.70
CA ALA A 85 -0.96 -15.51 -1.65
C ALA A 85 -2.37 -15.90 -2.07
N LEU A 86 -3.37 -15.63 -1.24
CA LEU A 86 -4.73 -15.40 -1.72
C LEU A 86 -5.07 -13.95 -1.40
N ASN A 87 -5.29 -13.13 -2.42
CA ASN A 87 -5.56 -11.70 -2.28
C ASN A 87 -6.98 -11.38 -2.74
N VAL A 88 -7.66 -10.57 -1.95
CA VAL A 88 -8.97 -9.97 -2.23
C VAL A 88 -8.80 -8.45 -2.36
N PHE A 89 -9.56 -7.82 -3.24
CA PHE A 89 -9.37 -6.39 -3.53
C PHE A 89 -10.59 -5.57 -3.10
N VAL A 90 -10.37 -4.58 -2.24
CA VAL A 90 -11.38 -3.60 -1.83
C VAL A 90 -11.20 -2.32 -2.64
N ILE A 91 -12.27 -1.84 -3.27
CA ILE A 91 -12.27 -0.55 -3.97
C ILE A 91 -13.28 0.36 -3.29
N GLN A 92 -12.80 1.44 -2.69
CA GLN A 92 -13.62 2.48 -2.09
C GLN A 92 -13.65 3.68 -3.04
N ASP A 93 -14.76 3.88 -3.73
CA ASP A 93 -15.05 5.08 -4.52
C ASP A 93 -15.45 6.21 -3.57
N ARG A 94 -14.55 7.20 -3.44
CA ARG A 94 -14.71 8.32 -2.51
C ARG A 94 -15.65 9.39 -3.03
N LEU A 95 -15.92 9.42 -4.34
CA LEU A 95 -16.81 10.42 -4.93
C LEU A 95 -18.27 10.04 -4.68
N ASN A 96 -18.59 8.75 -4.81
CA ASN A 96 -19.95 8.26 -4.65
C ASN A 96 -20.20 7.59 -3.29
N GLY A 97 -19.16 7.46 -2.45
CA GLY A 97 -19.26 6.83 -1.13
C GLY A 97 -19.60 5.35 -1.20
N LYS A 98 -19.14 4.67 -2.27
CA LYS A 98 -19.44 3.26 -2.54
C LYS A 98 -18.20 2.39 -2.33
N THR A 99 -18.41 1.18 -1.80
CA THR A 99 -17.35 0.21 -1.58
C THR A 99 -17.69 -1.10 -2.27
N CYS A 100 -16.77 -1.63 -3.08
CA CYS A 100 -16.90 -2.99 -3.60
C CYS A 100 -15.71 -3.88 -3.23
N LEU A 101 -15.95 -5.19 -3.31
CA LEU A 101 -14.90 -6.20 -3.36
C LEU A 101 -14.75 -6.76 -4.77
N ILE A 102 -13.55 -7.20 -5.11
CA ILE A 102 -13.30 -8.15 -6.18
C ILE A 102 -12.87 -9.44 -5.51
N ASP A 103 -13.69 -10.47 -5.71
CA ASP A 103 -13.70 -11.75 -4.99
C ASP A 103 -13.95 -11.62 -3.47
N ALA A 104 -14.12 -12.76 -2.80
CA ALA A 104 -14.49 -12.87 -1.39
C ALA A 104 -13.61 -13.86 -0.59
N GLY A 105 -12.51 -14.35 -1.16
CA GLY A 105 -11.58 -15.24 -0.46
C GLY A 105 -12.14 -16.63 -0.16
N TYR A 106 -11.43 -17.41 0.65
CA TYR A 106 -11.68 -18.85 0.79
C TYR A 106 -12.76 -19.24 1.80
N GLY A 107 -13.04 -18.38 2.77
CA GLY A 107 -14.06 -18.63 3.79
C GLY A 107 -13.76 -19.83 4.70
N LYS A 108 -12.49 -20.24 4.83
CA LYS A 108 -12.05 -21.30 5.74
C LYS A 108 -11.66 -20.73 7.11
N PRO A 109 -11.52 -21.57 8.16
CA PRO A 109 -11.18 -21.08 9.51
C PRO A 109 -9.89 -20.24 9.60
N ASP A 110 -8.95 -20.46 8.70
CA ASP A 110 -7.69 -19.71 8.58
C ASP A 110 -7.79 -18.45 7.71
N SER A 111 -8.89 -18.27 6.97
CA SER A 111 -9.17 -17.04 6.20
C SER A 111 -9.13 -15.80 7.09
N ARG A 112 -8.64 -14.71 6.53
CA ARG A 112 -8.39 -13.45 7.23
C ARG A 112 -9.16 -12.27 6.66
N LEU A 113 -9.95 -12.45 5.58
CA LEU A 113 -10.70 -11.39 4.93
C LEU A 113 -11.52 -10.56 5.93
N LEU A 114 -12.44 -11.17 6.67
CA LEU A 114 -13.32 -10.43 7.60
C LEU A 114 -12.52 -9.70 8.68
N LYS A 115 -11.51 -10.37 9.26
CA LYS A 115 -10.61 -9.78 10.27
C LYS A 115 -9.87 -8.57 9.71
N ARG A 116 -9.39 -8.65 8.47
CA ARG A 116 -8.60 -7.59 7.83
C ARG A 116 -9.47 -6.46 7.25
N LEU A 117 -10.73 -6.73 6.87
CA LEU A 117 -11.73 -5.69 6.60
C LEU A 117 -12.02 -4.85 7.85
N ALA A 118 -12.23 -5.50 9.00
CA ALA A 118 -12.44 -4.79 10.26
C ALA A 118 -11.26 -3.87 10.63
N ARG A 119 -10.02 -4.28 10.33
CA ARG A 119 -8.82 -3.45 10.55
C ARG A 119 -8.78 -2.18 9.71
N ILE A 120 -9.46 -2.13 8.58
CA ILE A 120 -9.62 -0.93 7.76
C ILE A 120 -10.97 -0.23 8.01
N ASN A 121 -11.62 -0.56 9.12
CA ASN A 121 -12.93 -0.05 9.54
C ASN A 121 -14.04 -0.29 8.51
N LEU A 122 -14.05 -1.47 7.90
CA LEU A 122 -15.14 -1.96 7.08
C LEU A 122 -15.74 -3.21 7.71
N ALA A 123 -17.03 -3.16 8.01
CA ALA A 123 -17.86 -4.31 8.29
C ALA A 123 -18.36 -4.93 6.98
N PRO A 124 -18.78 -6.21 6.96
CA PRO A 124 -19.39 -6.82 5.78
C PRO A 124 -20.62 -6.07 5.27
N ALA A 125 -21.38 -5.44 6.17
CA ALA A 125 -22.53 -4.61 5.81
C ALA A 125 -22.15 -3.31 5.08
N ASP A 126 -20.88 -2.87 5.14
CA ASP A 126 -20.39 -1.67 4.45
C ASP A 126 -20.02 -1.93 2.98
N ILE A 127 -20.09 -3.20 2.54
CA ILE A 127 -19.81 -3.59 1.16
C ILE A 127 -21.10 -3.52 0.33
N ASP A 128 -21.10 -2.66 -0.69
CA ASP A 128 -22.26 -2.44 -1.56
C ASP A 128 -22.36 -3.46 -2.71
N ASP A 129 -21.22 -3.86 -3.27
CA ASP A 129 -21.14 -4.75 -4.42
C ASP A 129 -19.92 -5.69 -4.27
N ILE A 130 -20.03 -6.92 -4.74
CA ILE A 130 -18.93 -7.88 -4.84
C ILE A 130 -18.88 -8.41 -6.26
N PHE A 131 -17.74 -8.23 -6.93
CA PHE A 131 -17.53 -8.63 -8.30
C PHE A 131 -16.65 -9.88 -8.34
N ILE A 132 -17.20 -10.97 -8.87
CA ILE A 132 -16.54 -12.28 -8.89
C ILE A 132 -15.75 -12.43 -10.18
N THR A 133 -14.48 -12.84 -10.08
CA THR A 133 -13.64 -13.16 -11.23
C THR A 133 -14.02 -14.51 -11.82
N HIS A 134 -14.22 -15.52 -10.95
CA HIS A 134 -14.64 -16.87 -11.29
C HIS A 134 -15.13 -17.65 -10.04
N ILE A 135 -15.73 -18.84 -10.23
CA ILE A 135 -16.43 -19.57 -9.14
C ILE A 135 -15.57 -20.62 -8.44
N HIS A 136 -14.24 -20.50 -8.43
CA HIS A 136 -13.44 -21.39 -7.58
C HIS A 136 -13.65 -21.10 -6.08
N PRO A 137 -13.58 -22.14 -5.22
CA PRO A 137 -13.92 -22.02 -3.80
C PRO A 137 -13.12 -20.96 -3.05
N ASP A 138 -11.89 -20.68 -3.44
CA ASP A 138 -11.02 -19.68 -2.84
C ASP A 138 -11.33 -18.23 -3.26
N HIS A 139 -12.24 -18.05 -4.21
CA HIS A 139 -12.74 -16.73 -4.64
C HIS A 139 -14.14 -16.46 -4.11
N VAL A 140 -14.99 -17.48 -4.03
CA VAL A 140 -16.40 -17.31 -3.61
C VAL A 140 -16.66 -17.82 -2.19
N GLY A 141 -15.74 -18.56 -1.60
CA GLY A 141 -15.94 -19.27 -0.34
C GLY A 141 -16.27 -18.37 0.83
N GLY A 142 -15.70 -17.17 0.86
CA GLY A 142 -15.99 -16.18 1.90
C GLY A 142 -17.27 -15.37 1.69
N LEU A 143 -18.10 -15.67 0.68
CA LEU A 143 -19.43 -15.07 0.55
C LEU A 143 -20.40 -15.56 1.63
N THR A 144 -20.21 -16.78 2.13
CA THR A 144 -21.12 -17.41 3.10
C THR A 144 -20.37 -17.99 4.28
N SER A 145 -21.06 -18.13 5.42
CA SER A 145 -20.55 -18.90 6.55
C SER A 145 -20.38 -20.38 6.17
N PRO A 146 -19.67 -21.19 6.98
CA PRO A 146 -19.64 -22.64 6.83
C PRO A 146 -21.03 -23.28 6.78
N GLU A 147 -22.00 -22.70 7.49
CA GLU A 147 -23.42 -23.08 7.58
C GLU A 147 -24.24 -22.62 6.36
N GLY A 148 -23.68 -21.79 5.49
CA GLY A 148 -24.34 -21.29 4.27
C GLY A 148 -25.07 -19.97 4.43
N GLU A 149 -24.88 -19.25 5.54
CA GLU A 149 -25.49 -17.95 5.77
C GLU A 149 -24.77 -16.85 4.99
N ILE A 150 -25.51 -15.84 4.53
CA ILE A 150 -24.99 -14.66 3.84
C ILE A 150 -24.08 -13.85 4.79
N LEU A 151 -22.82 -13.63 4.40
CA LEU A 151 -21.89 -12.80 5.19
C LEU A 151 -21.93 -11.31 4.82
N PHE A 152 -22.33 -10.95 3.60
CA PHE A 152 -22.37 -9.57 3.10
C PHE A 152 -23.82 -9.15 2.79
N PRO A 153 -24.64 -8.81 3.82
CA PRO A 153 -26.09 -8.72 3.68
C PRO A 153 -26.58 -7.64 2.70
N ASN A 154 -25.80 -6.57 2.51
CA ASN A 154 -26.14 -5.44 1.64
C ASN A 154 -25.56 -5.57 0.23
N ALA A 155 -24.64 -6.52 0.01
CA ALA A 155 -23.87 -6.59 -1.21
C ALA A 155 -24.67 -7.17 -2.37
N LYS A 156 -24.61 -6.53 -3.53
CA LYS A 156 -25.01 -7.15 -4.80
C LYS A 156 -23.85 -7.96 -5.36
N ILE A 157 -24.14 -9.14 -5.88
CA ILE A 157 -23.10 -10.04 -6.42
C ILE A 157 -23.09 -9.92 -7.93
N GLY A 158 -22.04 -9.31 -8.49
CA GLY A 158 -21.80 -9.23 -9.91
C GLY A 158 -20.95 -10.40 -10.39
N ILE A 159 -21.44 -11.15 -11.39
CA ILE A 159 -20.67 -12.22 -12.04
C ILE A 159 -20.91 -12.19 -13.54
N ALA A 160 -19.87 -12.48 -14.33
CA ALA A 160 -20.03 -12.58 -15.77
C ALA A 160 -21.05 -13.66 -16.14
N ARG A 161 -21.94 -13.34 -17.08
CA ARG A 161 -23.01 -14.24 -17.53
C ARG A 161 -22.47 -15.61 -17.93
N LYS A 162 -21.39 -15.63 -18.71
CA LYS A 162 -20.77 -16.87 -19.20
C LYS A 162 -20.29 -17.76 -18.06
N GLU A 163 -19.65 -17.18 -17.04
CA GLU A 163 -19.21 -17.95 -15.87
C GLU A 163 -20.40 -18.56 -15.13
N TYR A 164 -21.44 -17.76 -14.87
CA TYR A 164 -22.63 -18.24 -14.18
C TYR A 164 -23.33 -19.38 -14.94
N GLU A 165 -23.51 -19.22 -16.25
CA GLU A 165 -24.18 -20.21 -17.10
C GLU A 165 -23.39 -21.51 -17.19
N GLU A 166 -22.07 -21.45 -17.42
CA GLU A 166 -21.21 -22.64 -17.54
C GLU A 166 -21.13 -23.42 -16.22
N TRP A 167 -21.09 -22.72 -15.08
CA TRP A 167 -21.11 -23.36 -13.77
C TRP A 167 -22.51 -23.86 -13.37
N SER A 168 -23.57 -23.32 -13.94
CA SER A 168 -24.95 -23.80 -13.70
C SER A 168 -25.28 -25.10 -14.43
N ARG A 169 -24.52 -25.46 -15.47
CA ARG A 169 -24.73 -26.71 -16.25
C ARG A 169 -24.38 -27.98 -15.47
N ASP A 170 -23.53 -27.87 -14.46
CA ASP A 170 -23.10 -29.00 -13.64
C ASP A 170 -23.40 -28.72 -12.16
N PRO A 171 -24.52 -29.27 -11.63
CA PRO A 171 -24.90 -29.09 -10.24
C PRO A 171 -23.89 -29.63 -9.23
N ALA A 172 -22.97 -30.52 -9.64
CA ALA A 172 -21.91 -31.05 -8.78
C ALA A 172 -20.82 -30.01 -8.50
N ARG A 173 -20.79 -28.89 -9.24
CA ARG A 173 -19.87 -27.78 -8.99
C ARG A 173 -20.30 -26.98 -7.76
N SER A 174 -19.80 -27.43 -6.61
CA SER A 174 -20.18 -26.96 -5.27
C SER A 174 -20.08 -25.45 -5.05
N GLY A 175 -19.18 -24.73 -5.75
CA GLY A 175 -18.97 -23.30 -5.58
C GLY A 175 -20.23 -22.45 -5.82
N LEU A 176 -20.93 -22.68 -6.94
CA LEU A 176 -22.15 -21.92 -7.28
C LEU A 176 -23.29 -22.24 -6.32
N ALA A 177 -23.54 -23.53 -6.09
CA ALA A 177 -24.66 -23.98 -5.27
C ALA A 177 -24.52 -23.55 -3.81
N LYS A 178 -23.30 -23.56 -3.27
CA LYS A 178 -23.05 -23.25 -1.86
C LYS A 178 -22.94 -21.75 -1.62
N HIS A 179 -22.21 -21.01 -2.46
CA HIS A 179 -21.80 -19.65 -2.14
C HIS A 179 -22.58 -18.56 -2.91
N LEU A 180 -23.09 -18.86 -4.10
CA LEU A 180 -23.81 -17.87 -4.94
C LEU A 180 -25.33 -18.00 -4.82
N LYS A 181 -25.88 -19.22 -4.71
CA LYS A 181 -27.34 -19.41 -4.58
C LYS A 181 -27.97 -18.66 -3.39
N PRO A 182 -27.34 -18.54 -2.21
CA PRO A 182 -27.90 -17.72 -1.13
C PRO A 182 -28.15 -16.27 -1.55
N TYR A 183 -27.33 -15.75 -2.48
CA TYR A 183 -27.43 -14.41 -3.03
C TYR A 183 -28.31 -14.31 -4.29
N GLN A 184 -29.14 -15.31 -4.64
CA GLN A 184 -29.90 -15.33 -5.90
C GLN A 184 -30.73 -14.04 -6.15
N LYS A 185 -31.28 -13.43 -5.09
CA LYS A 185 -32.04 -12.16 -5.19
C LYS A 185 -31.17 -10.91 -5.38
N GLN A 186 -29.89 -11.00 -5.02
CA GLN A 186 -28.89 -9.94 -5.07
C GLN A 186 -27.91 -10.11 -6.25
N LEU A 187 -28.01 -11.25 -6.97
CA LEU A 187 -27.16 -11.60 -8.09
C LEU A 187 -27.45 -10.74 -9.32
N ARG A 188 -26.40 -10.29 -9.99
CA ARG A 188 -26.42 -9.52 -11.23
C ARG A 188 -25.48 -10.14 -12.24
N LEU A 189 -26.04 -10.51 -13.39
CA LEU A 189 -25.24 -11.00 -14.51
C LEU A 189 -24.61 -9.79 -15.22
N LEU A 190 -23.29 -9.86 -15.39
CA LEU A 190 -22.49 -8.84 -16.05
C LEU A 190 -22.23 -9.26 -17.49
N ASP A 191 -22.30 -8.28 -18.39
CA ASP A 191 -21.81 -8.43 -19.76
C ASP A 191 -20.37 -7.89 -19.82
N TYR A 192 -19.51 -8.58 -20.57
CA TYR A 192 -18.14 -8.12 -20.80
C TYR A 192 -18.12 -6.77 -21.53
N ASP A 193 -17.00 -6.04 -21.38
CA ASP A 193 -16.70 -4.77 -22.03
C ASP A 193 -17.65 -3.61 -21.68
N ARG A 194 -18.55 -3.80 -20.70
CA ARG A 194 -19.43 -2.76 -20.18
C ARG A 194 -18.95 -2.23 -18.84
N GLU A 195 -18.69 -0.93 -18.77
CA GLU A 195 -18.26 -0.29 -17.53
C GLU A 195 -19.36 -0.37 -16.44
N ILE A 196 -18.94 -0.81 -15.26
CA ILE A 196 -19.73 -0.91 -14.04
C ILE A 196 -19.54 0.38 -13.24
N LYS A 197 -20.60 1.17 -13.20
CA LYS A 197 -20.68 2.39 -12.37
C LYS A 197 -21.10 2.06 -10.93
N PRO A 198 -20.65 2.83 -9.94
CA PRO A 198 -19.78 4.01 -10.07
C PRO A 198 -18.27 3.70 -10.04
N TYR A 199 -17.88 2.44 -9.83
CA TYR A 199 -16.49 2.03 -9.60
C TYR A 199 -15.56 2.26 -10.80
N GLY A 200 -16.10 2.30 -12.03
CA GLY A 200 -15.31 2.41 -13.26
C GLY A 200 -14.56 1.11 -13.56
N LEU A 201 -15.14 -0.04 -13.18
CA LEU A 201 -14.63 -1.38 -13.48
C LEU A 201 -15.22 -1.86 -14.79
N THR A 202 -14.41 -2.38 -15.70
CA THR A 202 -14.86 -3.04 -16.93
C THR A 202 -14.47 -4.53 -16.86
N PRO A 203 -15.43 -5.47 -16.82
CA PRO A 203 -15.15 -6.89 -16.90
C PRO A 203 -14.66 -7.23 -18.31
N LEU A 204 -13.54 -7.92 -18.42
CA LEU A 204 -12.93 -8.38 -19.66
C LEU A 204 -12.90 -9.91 -19.68
N TYR A 205 -13.15 -10.49 -20.85
CA TYR A 205 -13.24 -11.93 -21.01
C TYR A 205 -11.86 -12.57 -21.20
N TYR A 206 -11.43 -13.36 -20.22
CA TYR A 206 -10.13 -14.05 -20.22
C TYR A 206 -10.27 -15.51 -19.81
N PRO A 207 -10.87 -16.35 -20.67
CA PRO A 207 -11.22 -17.72 -20.33
C PRO A 207 -10.01 -18.64 -20.17
N GLY A 208 -10.29 -19.82 -19.65
CA GLY A 208 -9.44 -21.00 -19.72
C GLY A 208 -8.97 -21.48 -18.37
N HIS A 209 -8.75 -20.57 -17.42
CA HIS A 209 -8.70 -20.97 -16.02
C HIS A 209 -10.06 -21.54 -15.60
N THR A 210 -11.11 -20.76 -15.86
CA THR A 210 -12.50 -21.23 -15.94
C THR A 210 -13.16 -20.71 -17.23
N PRO A 211 -14.29 -21.29 -17.67
CA PRO A 211 -14.91 -20.97 -18.97
C PRO A 211 -15.35 -19.50 -19.16
N GLY A 212 -15.67 -18.81 -18.05
CA GLY A 212 -16.10 -17.41 -17.98
C GLY A 212 -15.20 -16.53 -17.11
N HIS A 213 -13.95 -16.97 -16.84
CA HIS A 213 -13.00 -16.20 -16.05
C HIS A 213 -12.89 -14.74 -16.52
N THR A 214 -12.94 -13.83 -15.54
CA THR A 214 -13.08 -12.39 -15.75
C THR A 214 -11.90 -11.64 -15.15
N VAL A 215 -11.27 -10.80 -15.96
CA VAL A 215 -10.33 -9.77 -15.52
C VAL A 215 -11.08 -8.44 -15.40
N TYR A 216 -10.95 -7.73 -14.28
CA TYR A 216 -11.54 -6.40 -14.16
C TYR A 216 -10.52 -5.31 -14.48
N ARG A 217 -10.77 -4.52 -15.52
CA ARG A 217 -9.98 -3.36 -15.90
C ARG A 217 -10.51 -2.11 -15.20
N MET A 218 -9.61 -1.24 -14.74
CA MET A 218 -9.98 0.07 -14.19
C MET A 218 -9.01 1.15 -14.64
N GLU A 219 -9.57 2.27 -15.12
CA GLU A 219 -8.79 3.47 -15.36
C GLU A 219 -8.63 4.27 -14.06
N ILE A 220 -7.39 4.62 -13.75
CA ILE A 220 -7.02 5.46 -12.62
C ILE A 220 -6.57 6.82 -13.14
N PRO A 221 -7.25 7.91 -12.73
CA PRO A 221 -6.79 9.26 -13.02
C PRO A 221 -5.40 9.49 -12.42
N ASN A 222 -4.44 9.91 -13.24
CA ASN A 222 -3.10 10.26 -12.78
C ASN A 222 -2.81 11.73 -13.10
N HIS A 223 -2.29 12.45 -12.11
CA HIS A 223 -1.95 13.87 -12.17
C HIS A 223 -0.97 14.28 -13.28
N ARG A 224 -0.35 13.32 -14.00
CA ARG A 224 0.61 13.57 -15.09
C ARG A 224 0.01 13.54 -16.51
N ARG A 225 -1.32 13.67 -16.68
CA ARG A 225 -2.03 13.64 -17.98
C ARG A 225 -1.98 12.31 -18.75
N LYS A 226 -1.42 11.23 -18.20
CA LYS A 226 -1.58 9.86 -18.74
C LYS A 226 -2.40 9.04 -17.76
N LYS A 227 -3.59 8.59 -18.15
CA LYS A 227 -4.39 7.64 -17.38
C LYS A 227 -3.56 6.39 -17.11
N GLU A 228 -3.49 5.93 -15.87
CA GLU A 228 -2.90 4.63 -15.55
C GLU A 228 -4.03 3.60 -15.58
N VAL A 229 -3.82 2.46 -16.23
CA VAL A 229 -4.82 1.39 -16.27
C VAL A 229 -4.32 0.25 -15.39
N VAL A 230 -5.17 -0.19 -14.47
CA VAL A 230 -4.91 -1.35 -13.61
C VAL A 230 -5.85 -2.48 -13.94
N TYR A 231 -5.40 -3.71 -13.71
CA TYR A 231 -6.14 -4.92 -14.01
C TYR A 231 -6.17 -5.80 -12.76
N PHE A 232 -7.36 -6.21 -12.33
CA PHE A 232 -7.55 -7.23 -11.30
C PHE A 232 -7.71 -8.56 -12.02
N VAL A 233 -6.63 -9.35 -12.01
CA VAL A 233 -6.43 -10.41 -12.99
C VAL A 233 -6.95 -11.77 -12.52
N GLY A 234 -7.49 -11.87 -11.31
CA GLY A 234 -7.83 -13.16 -10.69
C GLY A 234 -6.68 -14.16 -10.86
N ASP A 235 -7.03 -15.32 -11.41
CA ASP A 235 -6.17 -16.50 -11.58
C ASP A 235 -5.49 -16.64 -12.95
N ILE A 236 -5.21 -15.53 -13.63
CA ILE A 236 -4.37 -15.56 -14.85
C ILE A 236 -3.00 -16.19 -14.58
N VAL A 237 -2.45 -15.99 -13.37
CA VAL A 237 -1.22 -16.64 -12.89
C VAL A 237 -1.34 -17.06 -11.43
N HIS A 238 -0.74 -18.20 -11.09
CA HIS A 238 -0.61 -18.76 -9.76
C HIS A 238 0.85 -18.74 -9.25
N ALA A 239 1.82 -18.74 -10.17
CA ALA A 239 3.24 -18.58 -9.89
C ALA A 239 3.84 -17.51 -10.81
N ALA A 240 3.74 -16.24 -10.43
CA ALA A 240 4.21 -15.11 -11.25
C ALA A 240 5.68 -15.26 -11.70
N LYS A 241 6.55 -15.77 -10.81
CA LYS A 241 7.98 -16.03 -11.12
C LYS A 241 8.19 -17.06 -12.25
N LEU A 242 7.27 -17.99 -12.42
CA LEU A 242 7.32 -19.01 -13.47
C LEU A 242 6.51 -18.59 -14.70
N GLN A 243 5.22 -18.29 -14.50
CA GLN A 243 4.25 -18.15 -15.59
C GLN A 243 4.32 -16.79 -16.32
N ILE A 244 5.01 -15.79 -15.77
CA ILE A 244 5.24 -14.54 -16.52
C ILE A 244 6.36 -14.75 -17.55
N PRO A 245 7.58 -15.20 -17.17
CA PRO A 245 8.61 -15.49 -18.17
C PRO A 245 8.28 -16.68 -19.09
N HIS A 246 7.53 -17.66 -18.57
CA HIS A 246 7.18 -18.91 -19.26
C HIS A 246 5.64 -19.10 -19.29
N PRO A 247 4.91 -18.31 -20.10
CA PRO A 247 3.45 -18.29 -20.08
C PRO A 247 2.77 -19.58 -20.53
N GLU A 248 3.48 -20.51 -21.14
CA GLU A 248 3.04 -21.87 -21.48
C GLU A 248 2.82 -22.79 -20.27
N PHE A 249 3.33 -22.44 -19.08
CA PHE A 249 3.05 -23.21 -17.87
C PHE A 249 1.62 -22.97 -17.39
N CYS A 250 0.86 -24.05 -17.29
CA CYS A 250 -0.48 -24.06 -16.71
C CYS A 250 -0.42 -24.57 -15.28
N ALA A 251 -1.28 -24.01 -14.43
CA ALA A 251 -1.57 -24.63 -13.14
C ALA A 251 -2.51 -25.81 -13.39
N ARG A 252 -2.45 -26.84 -12.54
CA ARG A 252 -3.39 -27.98 -12.59
C ARG A 252 -4.86 -27.57 -12.48
N PHE A 253 -5.13 -26.36 -11.99
CA PHE A 253 -6.46 -25.79 -11.83
C PHE A 253 -7.03 -25.17 -13.11
N ASP A 254 -6.21 -24.98 -14.16
CA ASP A 254 -6.68 -24.47 -15.44
C ASP A 254 -7.60 -25.52 -16.10
N MET A 255 -8.89 -25.21 -16.26
CA MET A 255 -9.88 -26.14 -16.84
C MET A 255 -9.65 -26.38 -18.33
N GLU A 256 -9.12 -25.39 -19.05
CA GLU A 256 -8.81 -25.42 -20.47
C GLU A 256 -7.38 -24.85 -20.69
N PRO A 257 -6.33 -25.67 -20.51
CA PRO A 257 -4.94 -25.21 -20.47
C PRO A 257 -4.50 -24.36 -21.67
N GLU A 258 -4.83 -24.77 -22.89
CA GLU A 258 -4.48 -24.05 -24.12
C GLU A 258 -5.15 -22.68 -24.18
N THR A 259 -6.40 -22.59 -23.73
CA THR A 259 -7.15 -21.34 -23.65
C THR A 259 -6.58 -20.42 -22.56
N ALA A 260 -6.23 -20.97 -21.39
CA ALA A 260 -5.61 -20.23 -20.30
C ALA A 260 -4.27 -19.59 -20.72
N VAL A 261 -3.45 -20.35 -21.47
CA VAL A 261 -2.18 -19.84 -22.02
C VAL A 261 -2.40 -18.72 -23.02
N LYS A 262 -3.41 -18.83 -23.90
CA LYS A 262 -3.75 -17.76 -24.86
C LYS A 262 -4.18 -16.48 -24.11
N SER A 263 -5.09 -16.60 -23.16
CA SER A 263 -5.57 -15.50 -22.30
C SER A 263 -4.43 -14.84 -21.54
N ARG A 264 -3.53 -15.63 -20.93
CA ARG A 264 -2.36 -15.14 -20.22
C ARG A 264 -1.41 -14.37 -21.13
N ARG A 265 -1.11 -14.91 -22.32
CA ARG A 265 -0.24 -14.25 -23.30
C ARG A 265 -0.83 -12.94 -23.82
N GLU A 266 -2.12 -12.93 -24.14
CA GLU A 266 -2.81 -11.73 -24.60
C GLU A 266 -2.77 -10.62 -23.52
N LEU A 267 -3.10 -10.96 -22.27
CA LEU A 267 -3.05 -9.98 -21.18
C LEU A 267 -1.62 -9.46 -20.96
N LEU A 268 -0.63 -10.35 -21.03
CA LEU A 268 0.77 -10.00 -20.90
C LEU A 268 1.23 -9.02 -21.98
N LEU A 269 0.59 -8.92 -23.15
CA LEU A 269 0.94 -7.98 -24.23
C LEU A 269 0.41 -6.55 -23.98
N HIS A 270 -0.70 -6.39 -23.27
CA HIS A 270 -1.40 -5.09 -23.22
C HIS A 270 -1.58 -4.52 -21.81
N ALA A 271 -1.54 -5.34 -20.76
CA ALA A 271 -1.79 -4.91 -19.39
C ALA A 271 -0.49 -4.69 -18.61
N ASP A 272 -0.28 -3.46 -18.13
CA ASP A 272 0.96 -3.08 -17.45
C ASP A 272 0.93 -3.31 -15.94
N CYS A 273 -0.17 -2.97 -15.25
CA CYS A 273 -0.26 -2.97 -13.80
C CYS A 273 -1.31 -3.95 -13.33
N TRP A 274 -0.89 -5.05 -12.70
CA TRP A 274 -1.78 -6.13 -12.29
C TRP A 274 -1.93 -6.17 -10.79
N PHE A 275 -3.12 -6.58 -10.36
CA PHE A 275 -3.49 -7.04 -9.03
C PHE A 275 -3.99 -8.47 -9.18
N GLY A 276 -3.20 -9.47 -8.76
CA GLY A 276 -3.53 -10.89 -8.94
C GLY A 276 -3.85 -11.58 -7.62
N ALA A 277 -4.83 -12.49 -7.66
CA ALA A 277 -5.28 -13.21 -6.48
C ALA A 277 -4.15 -14.07 -5.89
N HIS A 278 -3.42 -14.78 -6.75
CA HIS A 278 -2.31 -15.66 -6.36
C HIS A 278 -0.90 -15.10 -6.51
N ILE A 279 -0.79 -13.80 -6.80
CA ILE A 279 0.51 -13.14 -6.79
C ILE A 279 0.94 -12.92 -5.34
N ALA A 280 2.21 -13.20 -5.02
CA ALA A 280 2.77 -12.95 -3.70
C ALA A 280 2.36 -11.55 -3.18
N PHE A 281 1.92 -11.49 -1.92
CA PHE A 281 1.45 -10.25 -1.30
C PHE A 281 2.52 -9.13 -1.44
N PRO A 282 2.17 -7.91 -1.88
CA PRO A 282 0.84 -7.29 -1.92
C PRO A 282 0.00 -7.58 -3.17
N GLY A 283 0.30 -8.62 -3.95
CA GLY A 283 -0.51 -9.01 -5.11
C GLY A 283 -0.42 -8.05 -6.30
N LYS A 284 0.32 -6.95 -6.17
CA LYS A 284 0.51 -5.92 -7.19
C LYS A 284 1.82 -6.15 -7.92
N ILE A 285 1.82 -6.16 -9.24
CA ILE A 285 3.03 -6.21 -10.08
C ILE A 285 2.94 -5.26 -11.26
N ARG A 286 4.09 -4.91 -11.84
CA ARG A 286 4.17 -4.23 -13.13
C ARG A 286 4.88 -5.10 -14.15
N ILE A 287 4.19 -5.40 -15.25
CA ILE A 287 4.72 -6.20 -16.36
C ILE A 287 5.77 -5.39 -17.12
N LYS A 288 6.83 -6.09 -17.52
CA LYS A 288 7.92 -5.61 -18.38
C LYS A 288 7.96 -6.45 -19.63
N ARG A 289 8.18 -5.79 -20.76
CA ARG A 289 8.32 -6.41 -22.07
C ARG A 289 9.67 -6.00 -22.62
N SER A 290 10.43 -6.96 -23.14
CA SER A 290 11.68 -6.73 -23.86
C SER A 290 11.73 -7.62 -25.09
N GLY A 291 12.46 -7.18 -26.12
CA GLY A 291 12.46 -7.83 -27.44
C GLY A 291 11.77 -6.97 -28.51
N ASN A 292 11.88 -7.38 -29.77
CA ASN A 292 11.26 -6.69 -30.90
C ASN A 292 9.77 -7.09 -30.99
N PRO A 293 8.81 -6.13 -30.95
CA PRO A 293 7.38 -6.44 -31.11
C PRO A 293 7.02 -7.10 -32.45
N GLU A 294 7.86 -6.93 -33.48
CA GLU A 294 7.68 -7.50 -34.82
C GLU A 294 8.32 -8.89 -34.97
N SER A 295 9.10 -9.35 -33.98
CA SER A 295 9.59 -10.73 -33.93
C SER A 295 8.79 -11.55 -32.93
N SER A 296 8.72 -12.87 -33.13
CA SER A 296 8.07 -13.81 -32.20
C SER A 296 8.80 -13.97 -30.84
N GLU A 297 9.74 -13.08 -30.50
CA GLU A 297 10.61 -13.16 -29.32
C GLU A 297 10.35 -12.03 -28.31
N ILE A 298 9.08 -11.82 -27.93
CA ILE A 298 8.76 -10.95 -26.78
C ILE A 298 9.04 -11.72 -25.49
N ARG A 299 9.98 -11.22 -24.69
CA ARG A 299 10.25 -11.71 -23.33
C ARG A 299 9.46 -10.90 -22.33
N PHE A 300 8.85 -11.60 -21.38
CA PHE A 300 8.11 -10.99 -20.28
C PHE A 300 8.90 -11.08 -18.99
N GLY A 301 8.85 -10.00 -18.23
CA GLY A 301 9.30 -9.96 -16.84
C GLY A 301 8.30 -9.18 -16.01
N PHE A 302 8.54 -9.10 -14.71
CA PHE A 302 7.79 -8.22 -13.85
C PHE A 302 8.70 -7.60 -12.80
N GLU A 303 8.34 -6.40 -12.39
CA GLU A 303 8.79 -5.87 -11.12
C GLU A 303 7.66 -6.13 -10.12
N PRO A 304 7.94 -6.67 -8.92
CA PRO A 304 7.03 -6.54 -7.79
C PRO A 304 6.55 -5.11 -7.78
N GLY A 305 5.25 -4.89 -7.62
CA GLY A 305 4.68 -3.57 -7.56
C GLY A 305 5.43 -2.83 -6.48
N LYS A 306 6.42 -2.02 -6.91
CA LYS A 306 7.14 -1.15 -5.99
C LYS A 306 6.05 -0.40 -5.26
N ILE A 307 6.30 -0.05 -4.01
CA ILE A 307 5.63 1.11 -3.44
C ILE A 307 5.91 2.21 -4.45
N SER A 308 4.98 2.40 -5.39
CA SER A 308 4.89 3.61 -6.15
C SER A 308 4.51 4.54 -5.03
N PHE A 309 5.52 5.21 -4.49
CA PHE A 309 5.35 6.57 -4.08
C PHE A 309 4.60 7.18 -5.26
N GLN A 310 3.27 7.22 -5.20
CA GLN A 310 2.61 8.47 -5.49
C GLN A 310 3.55 9.46 -4.88
N ARG A 311 4.12 10.34 -5.70
CA ARG A 311 4.91 11.44 -5.19
C ARG A 311 3.99 12.09 -4.15
N LEU A 312 4.14 11.67 -2.90
CA LEU A 312 3.62 12.29 -1.71
C LEU A 312 4.50 13.51 -1.65
N ARG A 313 4.18 14.49 -2.51
CA ARG A 313 4.83 15.78 -2.53
C ARG A 313 4.41 16.61 -1.31
N CYS A 314 3.67 16.00 -0.37
CA CYS A 314 3.35 16.57 0.91
C CYS A 314 4.27 15.95 1.96
N PRO A 315 5.21 16.74 2.52
CA PRO A 315 6.04 16.32 3.65
C PRO A 315 5.21 15.87 4.85
N VAL A 316 3.98 16.38 5.02
CA VAL A 316 3.10 15.99 6.15
C VAL A 316 2.57 14.57 5.99
N CYS A 317 2.19 14.17 4.77
CA CYS A 317 1.74 12.80 4.48
C CYS A 317 2.92 11.82 4.42
N PHE A 318 4.09 12.28 3.97
CA PHE A 318 5.33 11.51 4.03
C PHE A 318 5.79 11.31 5.49
N GLN A 319 5.71 12.34 6.33
CA GLN A 319 6.06 12.28 7.74
C GLN A 319 5.13 11.35 8.53
N SER A 320 3.82 11.34 8.25
CA SER A 320 2.91 10.42 8.95
C SER A 320 3.23 8.96 8.66
N ASP A 321 3.47 8.59 7.39
CA ASP A 321 3.77 7.20 7.00
C ASP A 321 5.20 6.78 7.37
N PHE A 322 6.19 7.64 7.15
CA PHE A 322 7.59 7.38 7.51
C PHE A 322 7.75 7.16 9.03
N ILE A 323 7.02 7.91 9.84
CA ILE A 323 7.09 7.84 11.30
C ILE A 323 6.24 6.71 11.86
N ARG A 324 5.11 6.38 11.21
CA ARG A 324 4.40 5.14 11.51
C ARG A 324 5.35 3.95 11.39
N ARG A 325 6.15 3.92 10.32
CA ARG A 325 7.09 2.83 10.07
C ARG A 325 8.26 2.76 11.06
N ILE A 326 8.80 3.90 11.49
CA ILE A 326 9.87 3.93 12.50
C ILE A 326 9.34 3.60 13.91
N VAL A 327 8.17 4.12 14.28
CA VAL A 327 7.58 3.91 15.62
C VAL A 327 7.01 2.50 15.80
N TYR A 328 6.49 1.91 14.72
CA TYR A 328 5.90 0.57 14.74
C TYR A 328 6.81 -0.53 14.14
N GLY A 329 8.06 -0.23 13.81
CA GLY A 329 9.07 -1.24 13.41
C GLY A 329 8.95 -1.78 11.98
N GLU A 330 8.20 -1.12 11.09
CA GLU A 330 8.06 -1.50 9.67
C GLU A 330 9.19 -0.91 8.81
N VAL A 331 10.43 -1.35 9.04
CA VAL A 331 11.60 -0.89 8.28
C VAL A 331 11.81 -1.79 7.06
N ASP A 332 11.61 -1.26 5.84
CA ASP A 332 12.03 -1.92 4.60
C ASP A 332 13.56 -1.94 4.49
N SER A 333 14.14 -2.94 3.82
CA SER A 333 15.59 -3.21 3.74
C SER A 333 16.39 -2.00 3.27
N ASN A 334 15.87 -1.25 2.30
CA ASN A 334 16.51 -0.04 1.80
C ASN A 334 16.63 1.08 2.85
N LEU A 335 15.66 1.19 3.77
CA LEU A 335 15.68 2.17 4.85
C LEU A 335 16.61 1.71 5.98
N LYS A 336 16.65 0.41 6.24
CA LYS A 336 17.58 -0.20 7.21
C LYS A 336 19.03 0.02 6.78
N ASP A 337 19.32 -0.22 5.51
CA ASP A 337 20.63 -0.01 4.90
C ASP A 337 21.10 1.46 4.95
N ALA A 338 20.18 2.41 4.70
CA ALA A 338 20.47 3.84 4.81
C ALA A 338 20.69 4.31 6.26
N LEU A 339 19.97 3.70 7.22
CA LEU A 339 20.12 3.94 8.66
C LEU A 339 21.44 3.38 9.21
N GLU A 340 21.87 2.20 8.75
CA GLU A 340 23.15 1.58 9.12
C GLU A 340 24.36 2.35 8.60
N ARG A 341 24.23 3.01 7.44
CA ARG A 341 25.27 3.86 6.84
C ARG A 341 25.29 5.31 7.34
N GLY A 342 24.34 5.73 8.18
CA GLY A 342 24.29 7.09 8.71
C GLY A 342 24.00 8.18 7.65
N GLU A 343 23.28 7.82 6.59
CA GLU A 343 23.00 8.71 5.46
C GLU A 343 21.98 9.81 5.80
N VAL A 344 22.17 11.00 5.22
CA VAL A 344 21.23 12.14 5.35
C VAL A 344 20.04 11.92 4.41
N ILE A 345 18.85 11.68 4.96
CA ILE A 345 17.62 11.56 4.16
C ILE A 345 17.06 12.98 3.94
N SER A 346 17.13 13.46 2.71
CA SER A 346 16.59 14.78 2.32
C SER A 346 15.26 14.65 1.58
N GLY A 347 14.23 15.37 2.05
CA GLY A 347 12.92 15.46 1.42
C GLY A 347 12.47 16.92 1.30
N GLY A 348 12.65 17.53 0.13
CA GLY A 348 12.27 18.92 -0.14
C GLY A 348 11.06 19.06 -1.06
N CYS A 349 10.18 20.03 -0.78
CA CYS A 349 9.06 20.38 -1.65
C CYS A 349 9.47 21.55 -2.57
N ARG A 350 9.79 21.28 -3.85
CA ARG A 350 10.17 22.35 -4.81
C ARG A 350 9.05 23.32 -5.19
N LYS A 351 7.87 23.29 -4.57
CA LYS A 351 6.72 24.13 -4.98
C LYS A 351 6.01 24.79 -3.78
N ALA A 352 5.66 26.06 -3.94
CA ALA A 352 4.95 26.86 -2.96
C ALA A 352 3.60 26.21 -2.55
N PRO A 353 3.15 26.37 -1.28
CA PRO A 353 1.92 25.77 -0.75
C PRO A 353 0.67 26.04 -1.59
N GLU A 354 0.65 27.14 -2.34
CA GLU A 354 -0.51 27.61 -3.12
C GLU A 354 -0.70 26.84 -4.44
N THR A 355 0.27 26.01 -4.83
CA THR A 355 0.23 25.22 -6.07
C THR A 355 -0.05 23.72 -5.83
N HIS A 356 -0.57 23.38 -4.64
CA HIS A 356 -0.67 22.00 -4.14
C HIS A 356 -2.12 21.55 -3.89
N ASP A 357 -2.41 20.28 -4.22
CA ASP A 357 -3.79 19.78 -4.42
C ASP A 357 -4.10 18.54 -3.54
N CYS A 358 -3.73 18.58 -2.25
CA CYS A 358 -4.17 17.60 -1.25
C CYS A 358 -5.31 18.19 -0.41
N LEU A 359 -6.42 17.46 -0.25
CA LEU A 359 -7.64 17.94 0.40
C LEU A 359 -7.42 18.45 1.83
N PHE A 360 -6.61 17.74 2.64
CA PHE A 360 -6.28 18.16 4.02
C PHE A 360 -5.43 19.43 4.04
N CYS A 361 -4.45 19.54 3.13
CA CYS A 361 -3.66 20.75 3.01
C CYS A 361 -4.52 21.94 2.58
N ARG A 362 -5.41 21.77 1.60
CA ARG A 362 -6.27 22.83 1.07
C ARG A 362 -7.34 23.28 2.05
N ARG A 363 -7.94 22.36 2.82
CA ARG A 363 -9.06 22.65 3.73
C ARG A 363 -8.64 23.03 5.14
N GLU A 364 -7.58 22.42 5.67
CA GLU A 364 -7.23 22.57 7.09
C GLU A 364 -5.89 23.30 7.27
N LEU A 365 -4.83 22.81 6.61
CA LEU A 365 -3.46 23.26 6.88
C LEU A 365 -3.15 24.65 6.30
N VAL A 366 -3.51 24.89 5.05
CA VAL A 366 -3.25 26.18 4.37
C VAL A 366 -4.06 27.31 5.00
N PRO A 367 -5.36 27.15 5.31
CA PRO A 367 -6.11 28.15 6.05
C PRO A 367 -5.52 28.42 7.45
N LEU A 368 -5.11 27.37 8.18
CA LEU A 368 -4.46 27.53 9.49
C LEU A 368 -3.15 28.31 9.39
N LEU A 369 -2.27 27.95 8.44
CA LEU A 369 -0.99 28.63 8.23
C LEU A 369 -1.17 30.07 7.75
N ARG A 370 -2.18 30.36 6.91
CA ARG A 370 -2.53 31.73 6.51
C ARG A 370 -2.96 32.56 7.71
N LYS A 371 -3.85 32.01 8.54
CA LYS A 371 -4.33 32.69 9.75
C LYS A 371 -3.23 32.92 10.77
N ILE A 372 -2.32 31.94 10.96
CA ILE A 372 -1.11 32.14 11.78
C ILE A 372 -0.24 33.25 11.18
N GLY A 373 -0.03 33.24 9.87
CA GLY A 373 0.71 34.28 9.16
C GLY A 373 0.11 35.67 9.41
N GLU A 374 -1.21 35.83 9.27
CA GLU A 374 -1.93 37.08 9.55
C GLU A 374 -1.75 37.58 10.98
N VAL A 375 -1.77 36.67 11.97
CA VAL A 375 -1.53 37.01 13.37
C VAL A 375 -0.10 37.51 13.56
N LEU A 376 0.87 36.82 12.98
CA LEU A 376 2.28 37.22 13.08
C LEU A 376 2.57 38.55 12.38
N ARG A 377 1.85 38.90 11.28
CA ARG A 377 2.02 40.22 10.62
C ARG A 377 1.56 41.41 11.45
N LYS A 378 0.74 41.18 12.47
CA LYS A 378 0.24 42.23 13.35
C LYS A 378 1.19 42.55 14.50
N ILE A 379 2.29 41.83 14.63
CA ILE A 379 3.32 42.08 15.66
C ILE A 379 4.35 43.04 15.03
N PRO A 380 4.37 44.34 15.41
CA PRO A 380 5.17 45.38 14.74
C PRO A 380 6.67 45.10 14.74
N GLU A 381 7.15 44.34 15.72
CA GLU A 381 8.55 43.95 15.90
C GLU A 381 9.00 42.84 14.92
N LEU A 382 8.08 42.28 14.12
CA LEU A 382 8.35 41.20 13.16
C LEU A 382 8.44 41.73 11.72
N LYS A 383 9.65 41.77 11.15
CA LYS A 383 9.86 42.01 9.72
C LYS A 383 9.58 40.74 8.90
N LEU A 384 8.55 40.76 8.06
CA LEU A 384 8.10 39.64 7.25
C LEU A 384 8.61 39.70 5.81
N TYR A 385 9.22 38.60 5.36
CA TYR A 385 9.48 38.34 3.94
C TYR A 385 9.10 36.89 3.61
N PRO A 386 8.47 36.62 2.45
CA PRO A 386 8.01 35.28 2.10
C PRO A 386 9.17 34.45 1.52
N GLU A 387 10.00 33.83 2.37
CA GLU A 387 10.97 32.84 1.92
C GLU A 387 10.67 31.41 2.44
N PRO A 388 10.84 30.37 1.60
CA PRO A 388 10.74 28.99 2.03
C PRO A 388 11.92 28.61 2.95
N ALA A 389 11.61 28.15 4.17
CA ALA A 389 12.62 27.75 5.15
C ALA A 389 13.12 26.32 4.91
N TRP A 390 14.43 26.11 4.87
CA TRP A 390 15.08 24.80 4.96
C TRP A 390 15.64 24.62 6.37
N ARG A 391 15.44 23.46 7.01
CA ARG A 391 16.14 23.11 8.26
C ARG A 391 16.52 21.63 8.32
N GLU A 392 17.62 21.36 9.01
CA GLU A 392 18.20 20.05 9.26
C GLU A 392 17.90 19.62 10.70
N TYR A 393 17.50 18.37 10.89
CA TYR A 393 17.01 17.80 12.15
C TYR A 393 17.80 16.54 12.47
N SER A 394 18.01 16.21 13.74
CA SER A 394 18.68 14.98 14.12
C SER A 394 17.98 14.22 15.24
N GLN A 395 17.98 12.89 15.13
CA GLN A 395 17.58 11.96 16.20
C GLN A 395 18.52 10.76 16.16
N GLY A 396 19.39 10.63 17.17
CA GLY A 396 20.50 9.67 17.11
C GLY A 396 21.50 10.02 15.98
N LYS A 397 21.89 9.03 15.17
CA LYS A 397 22.76 9.23 13.99
C LYS A 397 22.02 9.76 12.75
N VAL A 398 20.69 9.85 12.80
CA VAL A 398 19.86 10.24 11.64
C VAL A 398 19.88 11.76 11.51
N ARG A 399 20.15 12.28 10.31
CA ARG A 399 19.95 13.69 9.95
C ARG A 399 18.89 13.82 8.86
N MET A 400 17.92 14.69 9.04
CA MET A 400 16.78 14.90 8.12
C MET A 400 16.71 16.36 7.70
N LYS A 401 16.52 16.68 6.41
CA LYS A 401 16.23 18.05 5.95
C LYS A 401 14.76 18.17 5.53
N VAL A 402 14.02 19.09 6.16
CA VAL A 402 12.58 19.28 5.91
C VAL A 402 12.27 20.71 5.50
N GLN A 403 11.39 20.85 4.50
CA GLN A 403 10.80 22.10 4.05
C GLN A 403 9.28 22.06 4.29
N CYS A 404 8.84 22.45 5.49
CA CYS A 404 7.43 22.60 5.84
C CYS A 404 7.22 23.76 6.81
N GLY A 405 7.61 24.96 6.40
CA GLY A 405 7.46 26.15 7.23
C GLY A 405 7.68 27.47 6.51
N TRP A 406 7.27 28.54 7.17
CA TRP A 406 7.55 29.92 6.80
C TRP A 406 8.71 30.40 7.67
N LYS A 407 9.74 31.02 7.07
CA LYS A 407 10.76 31.77 7.82
C LYS A 407 10.41 33.25 7.77
N CYS A 408 10.36 33.89 8.93
CA CYS A 408 10.10 35.32 9.08
C CYS A 408 11.22 35.91 9.93
N GLY A 409 12.28 36.43 9.30
CA GLY A 409 13.49 36.84 10.02
C GLY A 409 14.05 35.67 10.85
N ASN A 410 14.10 35.85 12.18
CA ASN A 410 14.53 34.82 13.14
C ASN A 410 13.40 33.88 13.61
N ILE A 411 12.18 34.08 13.11
CA ILE A 411 11.02 33.27 13.43
C ILE A 411 10.85 32.16 12.40
N SER A 412 10.50 30.96 12.86
CA SER A 412 10.11 29.87 11.96
C SER A 412 8.92 29.14 12.53
N VAL A 413 7.91 28.91 11.68
CA VAL A 413 6.72 28.16 12.04
C VAL A 413 6.72 26.84 11.28
N LEU A 414 6.59 25.74 11.99
CA LEU A 414 6.68 24.37 11.50
C LEU A 414 5.53 23.56 12.08
N ILE A 415 5.01 22.60 11.32
CA ILE A 415 4.08 21.59 11.84
C ILE A 415 4.79 20.24 11.77
N MET A 416 4.92 19.58 12.91
CA MET A 416 5.71 18.36 13.05
C MET A 416 5.03 17.39 14.01
N PRO A 417 5.40 16.10 13.99
CA PRO A 417 4.93 15.14 14.96
C PRO A 417 5.29 15.53 16.38
N ASP A 418 4.34 15.29 17.27
CA ASP A 418 4.43 15.68 18.67
C ASP A 418 5.54 14.94 19.44
N SER A 419 5.91 13.75 18.96
CA SER A 419 6.97 12.92 19.52
C SER A 419 8.39 13.37 19.15
N MET A 420 8.55 14.30 18.21
CA MET A 420 9.88 14.79 17.82
C MET A 420 10.41 15.80 18.83
N ARG A 421 11.66 15.59 19.26
CA ARG A 421 12.39 16.56 20.08
C ARG A 421 13.08 17.57 19.17
N PHE A 422 12.67 18.83 19.29
CA PHE A 422 13.25 19.95 18.56
C PHE A 422 14.32 20.63 19.41
N LYS A 423 15.54 20.80 18.88
CA LYS A 423 16.57 21.65 19.48
C LYS A 423 16.75 22.91 18.62
N PRO A 424 16.37 24.11 19.10
CA PRO A 424 16.64 25.34 18.38
C PRO A 424 18.15 25.60 18.27
N ASN A 425 18.55 26.35 17.25
CA ASN A 425 19.90 26.91 17.16
C ASN A 425 20.16 27.84 18.37
N GLN A 426 21.43 28.01 18.73
CA GLN A 426 21.83 28.95 19.78
C GLN A 426 21.23 30.35 19.52
N GLY A 427 20.67 30.97 20.58
CA GLY A 427 20.00 32.27 20.50
C GLY A 427 18.49 32.24 20.21
N LEU A 428 17.93 31.09 19.82
CA LEU A 428 16.49 30.93 19.58
C LEU A 428 15.80 30.14 20.71
N ALA A 429 14.60 30.57 21.09
CA ALA A 429 13.66 29.78 21.87
C ALA A 429 12.71 29.03 20.93
N HIS A 430 12.00 28.04 21.46
CA HIS A 430 10.94 27.35 20.73
C HIS A 430 9.67 27.22 21.57
N LEU A 431 8.52 27.26 20.90
CA LEU A 431 7.20 26.93 21.41
C LEU A 431 6.72 25.66 20.73
N ARG A 432 6.03 24.82 21.50
CA ARG A 432 5.33 23.65 21.01
C ARG A 432 3.86 23.80 21.40
N ILE A 433 2.98 23.82 20.41
CA ILE A 433 1.53 23.95 20.60
C ILE A 433 0.87 22.74 19.92
N PRO A 434 0.36 21.76 20.67
CA PRO A 434 -0.41 20.66 20.10
C PRO A 434 -1.63 21.22 19.35
N LEU A 435 -1.91 20.71 18.14
CA LEU A 435 -3.04 21.23 17.35
C LEU A 435 -4.41 20.89 17.97
N ARG A 436 -4.47 19.79 18.76
CA ARG A 436 -5.61 19.35 19.58
C ARG A 436 -5.11 18.39 20.67
N LYS A 437 -5.98 18.06 21.64
CA LYS A 437 -5.67 17.05 22.67
C LYS A 437 -5.33 15.71 22.00
N ASN A 438 -4.21 15.10 22.37
CA ASN A 438 -3.67 13.87 21.78
C ASN A 438 -3.41 13.94 20.26
N SER A 439 -3.21 15.14 19.70
CA SER A 439 -2.81 15.29 18.31
C SER A 439 -1.45 14.62 18.09
N PRO A 440 -1.29 13.78 17.06
CA PRO A 440 0.02 13.29 16.67
C PRO A 440 0.90 14.40 16.06
N LEU A 441 0.34 15.60 15.84
CA LEU A 441 1.00 16.77 15.27
C LEU A 441 0.94 17.97 16.23
N ALA A 442 2.05 18.70 16.33
CA ALA A 442 2.16 19.97 17.02
C ALA A 442 2.74 21.05 16.10
N LEU A 443 2.33 22.29 16.37
CA LEU A 443 2.91 23.50 15.82
C LEU A 443 4.17 23.83 16.62
N TYR A 444 5.31 23.87 15.95
CA TYR A 444 6.60 24.29 16.49
C TYR A 444 6.93 25.68 15.96
N ILE A 445 7.22 26.59 16.87
CA ILE A 445 7.57 27.97 16.52
C ILE A 445 8.90 28.29 17.15
N THR A 446 9.89 28.65 16.35
CA THR A 446 11.12 29.24 16.86
C THR A 446 11.07 30.73 16.73
N ALA A 447 11.61 31.46 17.71
CA ALA A 447 11.82 32.90 17.67
C ALA A 447 13.01 33.27 18.56
N PRO A 448 13.60 34.47 18.44
CA PRO A 448 14.51 35.00 19.46
C PRO A 448 13.89 34.89 20.85
N LYS A 449 14.71 34.61 21.86
CA LYS A 449 14.23 34.41 23.25
C LYS A 449 13.35 35.56 23.75
N GLU A 450 13.69 36.79 23.38
CA GLU A 450 12.99 38.01 23.76
C GLU A 450 11.62 38.15 23.07
N GLN A 451 11.40 37.48 21.94
CA GLN A 451 10.19 37.62 21.12
C GLN A 451 9.23 36.42 21.27
N ILE A 452 9.68 35.30 21.84
CA ILE A 452 8.92 34.06 21.89
C ILE A 452 7.64 34.19 22.73
N GLN A 453 7.67 34.97 23.82
CA GLN A 453 6.51 35.19 24.68
C GLN A 453 5.44 36.05 23.97
N THR A 454 5.87 37.10 23.26
CA THR A 454 4.99 37.94 22.44
C THR A 454 4.29 37.13 21.36
N VAL A 455 5.04 36.24 20.68
CA VAL A 455 4.49 35.32 19.68
C VAL A 455 3.49 34.34 20.30
N HIS A 456 3.82 33.75 21.45
CA HIS A 456 2.90 32.85 22.16
C HIS A 456 1.59 33.56 22.54
N HIS A 457 1.69 34.75 23.12
CA HIS A 457 0.53 35.53 23.56
C HIS A 457 -0.38 35.91 22.38
N ALA A 458 0.20 36.38 21.26
CA ALA A 458 -0.54 36.71 20.05
C ALA A 458 -1.30 35.50 19.47
N LEU A 459 -0.68 34.32 19.49
CA LEU A 459 -1.31 33.09 19.02
C LEU A 459 -2.40 32.59 19.96
N MET A 460 -2.18 32.59 21.27
CA MET A 460 -3.21 32.17 22.23
C MET A 460 -4.41 33.11 22.24
N LYS A 461 -4.19 34.40 21.94
CA LYS A 461 -5.28 35.38 21.74
C LYS A 461 -6.08 35.13 20.45
N ALA A 462 -5.40 34.75 19.36
CA ALA A 462 -6.04 34.49 18.07
C ALA A 462 -6.66 33.08 17.94
N PHE A 463 -6.13 32.14 18.71
CA PHE A 463 -6.51 30.73 18.77
C PHE A 463 -6.70 30.32 20.24
N PRO A 464 -7.75 30.81 20.91
CA PRO A 464 -7.99 30.46 22.31
C PRO A 464 -8.20 28.95 22.44
N PRO A 465 -7.68 28.32 23.50
CA PRO A 465 -7.86 26.90 23.73
C PRO A 465 -9.36 26.59 23.88
N VAL A 466 -9.87 25.68 23.05
CA VAL A 466 -11.27 25.27 23.09
C VAL A 466 -11.51 24.51 24.40
N GLN A 467 -12.34 25.05 25.29
CA GLN A 467 -12.71 24.40 26.56
C GLN A 467 -13.51 23.10 26.36
N ASN A 468 -13.95 22.82 25.13
CA ASN A 468 -14.77 21.67 24.79
C ASN A 468 -13.91 20.52 24.23
N LYS A 469 -13.89 19.39 24.94
CA LYS A 469 -12.89 18.30 24.81
C LYS A 469 -12.88 17.50 23.50
N ASN A 470 -13.73 17.83 22.52
CA ASN A 470 -14.02 16.97 21.36
C ASN A 470 -13.93 17.64 19.96
N ARG A 471 -13.26 18.79 19.78
CA ARG A 471 -12.96 19.31 18.43
C ARG A 471 -11.48 19.64 18.27
#